data_AF-A0A964U2A7-F1
#
_entry.id   AF-A0A964U2A7-F1
#
_cell.length_a   1.000
_cell.length_b   1.000
_cell.length_c   1.000
_cell.angle_alpha   90.00
_cell.angle_beta   90.00
_cell.angle_gamma   90.00
#
_symmetry.space_group_name_H-M   'P 1'
#
loop_
_entity.id
_entity.type
_entity.pdbx_description
1 polymer ?
#
loop_
_entity_poly.entity_id
_entity_poly.type
_entity_poly.pdbx_seq_one_letter_code
_entity_poly.pdbx_strand_id
1 'polypeptide(L)'
;MSGRNRRTHLRAKTRTRDPMQEYDRLPPELRAWLARAALPWRPGSVRQVFARALARTGDRARALAELDAAERRLVARDAAAIWGVDHPAARGVQIDVAHGAGRG
;
A
#
# COMPACT_ATOMS: atom_id res chain seq x y z
N MET A 1 -22.61 -29.74 4.82
CA MET A 1 -22.71 -29.59 3.35
C MET A 1 -22.01 -28.29 2.95
N SER A 2 -20.84 -28.34 2.30
CA SER A 2 -20.19 -27.14 1.75
C SER A 2 -20.02 -27.34 0.25
N GLY A 3 -20.99 -26.82 -0.51
CA GLY A 3 -20.96 -26.81 -1.96
C GLY A 3 -19.92 -25.81 -2.45
N ARG A 4 -18.76 -26.29 -2.88
CA ARG A 4 -17.80 -25.46 -3.62
C ARG A 4 -18.25 -25.39 -5.08
N ASN A 5 -18.99 -24.34 -5.44
CA ASN A 5 -19.32 -24.03 -6.84
C ASN A 5 -18.13 -23.36 -7.58
N ARG A 6 -16.93 -23.93 -7.43
CA ARG A 6 -15.72 -23.47 -8.14
C ARG A 6 -15.03 -24.66 -8.79
N ARG A 7 -15.20 -24.81 -10.10
CA ARG A 7 -14.58 -25.86 -10.90
C ARG A 7 -13.23 -25.37 -11.46
N THR A 8 -12.28 -25.13 -10.56
CA THR A 8 -10.92 -24.70 -10.92
C THR A 8 -9.89 -25.60 -10.25
N HIS A 9 -8.85 -26.00 -10.98
CA HIS A 9 -7.71 -26.74 -10.43
C HIS A 9 -6.79 -25.89 -9.55
N LEU A 10 -7.03 -24.57 -9.49
CA LEU A 10 -6.28 -23.65 -8.64
C LEU A 10 -6.59 -23.91 -7.17
N ARG A 11 -5.54 -24.14 -6.36
CA ARG A 11 -5.67 -24.23 -4.90
C ARG A 11 -6.16 -22.88 -4.37
N ALA A 12 -7.30 -22.88 -3.67
CA ALA A 12 -7.72 -21.73 -2.92
C ALA A 12 -6.67 -21.43 -1.82
N LYS A 13 -6.01 -20.28 -1.93
CA LYS A 13 -5.04 -19.84 -0.94
C LYS A 13 -5.83 -19.31 0.26
N THR A 14 -5.83 -20.02 1.38
CA THR A 14 -6.40 -19.52 2.65
C THR A 14 -5.62 -18.27 3.04
N ARG A 15 -6.26 -17.11 2.99
CA ARG A 15 -5.68 -15.87 3.50
C ARG A 15 -5.85 -15.88 5.01
N THR A 16 -4.75 -15.89 5.77
CA THR A 16 -4.74 -15.85 7.26
C THR A 16 -5.46 -14.64 7.84
N ARG A 17 -5.67 -13.58 7.05
CA ARG A 17 -6.48 -12.42 7.43
C ARG A 17 -7.46 -12.09 6.34
N ASP A 18 -8.69 -11.80 6.76
CA ASP A 18 -9.75 -11.29 5.91
C ASP A 18 -9.50 -9.79 5.65
N PRO A 19 -9.16 -9.40 4.41
CA PRO A 19 -8.87 -8.01 4.07
C PRO A 19 -10.05 -7.07 4.35
N MET A 20 -11.29 -7.57 4.23
CA MET A 20 -12.48 -6.77 4.50
C MET A 20 -12.58 -6.46 5.98
N GLN A 21 -12.35 -7.44 6.85
CA GLN A 21 -12.34 -7.20 8.29
C GLN A 21 -11.21 -6.26 8.74
N GLU A 22 -10.04 -6.31 8.11
CA GLU A 22 -8.97 -5.35 8.40
C GLU A 22 -9.36 -3.93 7.99
N TYR A 23 -10.07 -3.78 6.87
CA TYR A 23 -10.60 -2.49 6.42
C TYR A 23 -11.73 -1.98 7.33
N ASP A 24 -12.65 -2.84 7.74
CA ASP A 24 -13.78 -2.47 8.60
C ASP A 24 -13.35 -2.06 10.01
N ARG A 25 -12.19 -2.56 10.47
CA ARG A 25 -11.58 -2.16 11.75
C ARG A 25 -10.79 -0.86 11.67
N LEU A 26 -10.65 -0.24 10.50
CA LEU A 26 -9.95 1.03 10.38
C LEU A 26 -10.80 2.20 10.91
N PRO A 27 -10.17 3.18 11.60
CA PRO A 27 -10.76 4.48 11.86
C PRO A 27 -11.31 5.14 10.59
N PRO A 28 -12.38 5.94 10.69
CA PRO A 28 -13.04 6.56 9.53
C PRO A 28 -12.10 7.46 8.73
N GLU A 29 -11.21 8.18 9.41
CA GLU A 29 -10.15 8.99 8.79
C GLU A 29 -9.21 8.17 7.90
N LEU A 30 -8.83 6.97 8.34
CA LEU A 30 -8.00 6.06 7.55
C LEU A 30 -8.77 5.44 6.39
N ARG A 31 -10.06 5.15 6.57
CA ARG A 31 -10.92 4.68 5.47
C ARG A 31 -11.07 5.76 4.40
N ALA A 32 -11.32 7.00 4.79
CA ALA A 32 -11.40 8.14 3.89
C ALA A 32 -10.07 8.38 3.15
N TRP A 33 -8.95 8.26 3.85
CA TRP A 33 -7.63 8.31 3.23
C TRP A 33 -7.42 7.17 2.21
N LEU A 34 -7.79 5.95 2.56
CA LEU A 34 -7.59 4.77 1.69
C LEU A 34 -8.49 4.83 0.44
N ALA A 35 -9.67 5.45 0.55
CA ALA A 35 -10.58 5.68 -0.58
C ALA A 35 -10.06 6.71 -1.60
N ARG A 36 -9.21 7.65 -1.17
CA ARG A 36 -8.58 8.66 -2.05
C ARG A 36 -7.18 8.27 -2.55
N ALA A 37 -6.57 7.26 -1.93
CA ALA A 37 -5.22 6.81 -2.25
C ALA A 37 -5.15 6.30 -3.70
N ALA A 38 -4.07 6.63 -4.40
CA ALA A 38 -3.84 6.23 -5.78
C ALA A 38 -3.36 4.78 -5.89
N LEU A 39 -2.70 4.27 -4.84
CA LEU A 39 -2.16 2.90 -4.83
C LEU A 39 -3.13 1.92 -4.12
N PRO A 40 -3.15 0.64 -4.53
CA PRO A 40 -3.92 -0.40 -3.85
C PRO A 40 -3.22 -0.83 -2.56
N TRP A 41 -3.25 0.03 -1.55
CA TRP A 41 -2.64 -0.21 -0.25
C TRP A 41 -3.33 -1.34 0.53
N ARG A 42 -2.54 -2.10 1.29
CA ARG A 42 -3.09 -3.03 2.28
C ARG A 42 -3.54 -2.27 3.53
N PRO A 43 -4.77 -2.48 4.05
CA PRO A 43 -5.28 -1.81 5.25
C PRO A 43 -4.34 -1.89 6.47
N GLY A 44 -3.74 -3.07 6.68
CA GLY A 44 -2.79 -3.28 7.77
C GLY A 44 -1.50 -2.45 7.65
N SER A 45 -1.03 -2.18 6.44
CA SER A 45 0.16 -1.36 6.20
C SER A 45 -0.13 0.12 6.46
N VAL A 46 -1.27 0.61 5.97
CA VAL A 46 -1.75 1.98 6.25
C VAL A 46 -1.85 2.22 7.75
N ARG A 47 -2.46 1.28 8.48
CA ARG A 47 -2.56 1.36 9.94
C ARG A 47 -1.19 1.43 10.63
N GLN A 48 -0.21 0.65 10.17
CA GLN A 48 1.13 0.66 10.76
C GLN A 48 1.86 1.98 10.51
N VAL A 49 1.80 2.50 9.28
CA VAL A 49 2.46 3.78 8.94
C VAL A 49 1.82 4.92 9.72
N PHE A 50 0.48 4.98 9.76
CA PHE A 50 -0.24 5.99 10.53
C PHE A 50 0.05 5.90 12.03
N ALA A 51 0.04 4.70 12.63
CA ALA A 51 0.33 4.53 14.05
C ALA A 51 1.76 4.98 14.39
N ARG A 52 2.74 4.67 13.54
CA ARG A 52 4.13 5.16 13.70
C ARG A 52 4.23 6.67 13.59
N ALA A 53 3.53 7.27 12.62
CA ALA A 53 3.54 8.71 12.43
C ALA A 53 2.83 9.44 13.58
N LEU A 54 1.71 8.89 14.06
CA LEU A 54 0.96 9.42 15.20
C LEU A 54 1.78 9.31 16.50
N ALA A 55 2.45 8.19 16.73
CA ALA A 55 3.33 8.03 17.89
C ALA A 55 4.49 9.04 17.90
N ARG A 56 4.98 9.44 16.72
CA ARG A 56 6.07 10.42 16.60
C ARG A 56 5.60 11.87 16.68
N THR A 57 4.43 12.19 16.14
CA THR A 57 3.97 13.58 15.97
C THR A 57 2.91 14.00 16.97
N GLY A 58 2.19 13.05 17.57
CA GLY A 58 1.04 13.30 18.44
C GLY A 58 -0.17 13.93 17.73
N ASP A 59 -0.07 14.20 16.43
CA ASP A 59 -1.05 14.93 15.65
C ASP A 59 -1.53 14.08 14.46
N ARG A 60 -2.85 13.91 14.37
CA ARG A 60 -3.50 13.14 13.31
C ARG A 60 -3.27 13.75 11.94
N ALA A 61 -3.29 15.09 11.81
CA ALA A 61 -3.11 15.76 10.53
C ALA A 61 -1.68 15.53 9.98
N ARG A 62 -0.68 15.64 10.86
CA ARG A 62 0.72 15.33 10.52
C ARG A 62 0.90 13.85 10.18
N ALA A 63 0.22 12.96 10.90
CA ALA A 63 0.25 11.53 10.60
C ALA A 63 -0.33 11.18 9.21
N LEU A 64 -1.41 11.86 8.80
CA LEU A 64 -1.95 11.73 7.44
C LEU A 64 -1.02 12.31 6.37
N ALA A 65 -0.37 13.45 6.62
CA ALA A 65 0.60 14.03 5.70
C ALA A 65 1.83 13.14 5.48
N GLU A 66 2.29 12.44 6.52
CA GLU A 66 3.34 11.43 6.43
C GLU A 66 2.91 10.22 5.58
N LEU A 67 1.64 9.85 5.67
CA LEU A 67 1.06 8.78 4.85
C LEU A 67 0.99 9.20 3.37
N ASP A 68 0.57 10.44 3.07
CA ASP A 68 0.62 11.01 1.71
C ASP A 68 2.06 11.10 1.16
N ALA A 69 3.05 11.39 2.03
CA ALA A 69 4.46 11.38 1.63
C ALA A 69 4.96 9.96 1.32
N ALA A 70 4.52 8.96 2.09
CA ALA A 70 4.85 7.56 1.84
C ALA A 70 4.26 7.07 0.50
N GLU A 71 3.02 7.45 0.19
CA GLU A 71 2.41 7.14 -1.12
C GLU A 71 3.19 7.77 -2.26
N ARG A 72 3.50 9.08 -2.19
CA ARG A 72 4.27 9.75 -3.24
C ARG A 72 5.62 9.10 -3.49
N ARG A 73 6.33 8.65 -2.45
CA ARG A 73 7.59 7.92 -2.59
C ARG A 73 7.42 6.59 -3.33
N LEU A 74 6.36 5.83 -3.02
CA LEU A 74 6.07 4.57 -3.71
C LEU A 74 5.69 4.81 -5.17
N VAL A 75 4.82 5.78 -5.43
CA VAL A 75 4.43 6.17 -6.79
C VAL A 75 5.65 6.60 -7.60
N ALA A 76 6.54 7.41 -7.03
CA ALA A 76 7.73 7.88 -7.71
C ALA A 76 8.72 6.73 -8.02
N ARG A 77 8.88 5.79 -7.09
CA ARG A 77 9.71 4.59 -7.29
C ARG A 77 9.15 3.70 -8.40
N ASP A 78 7.85 3.44 -8.37
CA ASP A 78 7.20 2.60 -9.39
C ASP A 78 7.18 3.32 -10.75
N ALA A 79 6.94 4.63 -10.77
CA ALA A 79 7.01 5.44 -11.98
C ALA A 79 8.40 5.39 -12.61
N ALA A 80 9.46 5.47 -11.82
CA ALA A 80 10.82 5.36 -12.32
C ALA A 80 11.14 3.94 -12.84
N ALA A 81 10.61 2.90 -12.18
CA ALA A 81 10.82 1.52 -12.60
C ALA A 81 10.06 1.17 -13.90
N ILE A 82 8.85 1.72 -14.09
CA ILE A 82 7.99 1.42 -15.23
C ILE A 82 8.28 2.34 -16.43
N TRP A 83 8.45 3.64 -16.18
CA TRP A 83 8.56 4.68 -17.22
C TRP A 83 9.93 5.37 -17.28
N GLY A 84 10.86 5.03 -16.38
CA GLY A 84 12.18 5.67 -16.31
C GLY A 84 12.19 6.96 -15.48
N VAL A 85 13.40 7.47 -15.22
CA VAL A 85 13.65 8.63 -14.34
C VAL A 85 13.10 9.96 -14.89
N ASP A 86 12.79 10.03 -16.18
CA ASP A 86 12.31 11.23 -16.85
C ASP A 86 10.82 11.53 -16.59
N HIS A 87 10.07 10.53 -16.09
CA HIS A 87 8.66 10.69 -15.76
C HIS A 87 8.48 11.79 -14.68
N PRO A 88 7.51 12.71 -14.83
CA PRO A 88 7.35 13.84 -13.90
C PRO A 88 7.19 13.44 -12.43
N ALA A 89 6.59 12.28 -12.16
CA ALA A 89 6.48 11.74 -10.81
C ALA A 89 7.77 11.10 -10.27
N ALA A 90 8.73 10.74 -11.14
CA ALA A 90 10.02 10.15 -10.78
C ALA A 90 11.14 11.19 -10.64
N ARG A 91 10.96 12.40 -11.18
CA ARG A 91 11.95 13.49 -11.12
C ARG A 91 12.33 13.79 -9.67
N GLY A 92 13.60 13.63 -9.34
CA GLY A 92 14.15 13.87 -7.99
C GLY A 92 14.15 12.64 -7.07
N VAL A 93 13.71 11.47 -7.53
CA VAL A 93 13.94 10.21 -6.81
C VAL A 93 15.26 9.60 -7.28
N GLN A 94 16.26 9.57 -6.40
CA GLN A 94 17.44 8.75 -6.60
C GLN A 94 17.01 7.28 -6.50
N ILE A 95 16.86 6.63 -7.65
CA ILE A 95 16.70 5.19 -7.72
C ILE A 95 18.12 4.62 -7.66
N ASP A 96 18.51 4.04 -6.53
CA ASP A 96 19.63 3.09 -6.53
C ASP A 96 19.16 1.88 -7.35
N VAL A 97 19.47 1.89 -8.65
CA VAL A 97 19.13 0.81 -9.57
C VAL A 97 20.02 -0.38 -9.23
N ALA A 98 19.64 -1.15 -8.21
CA ALA A 98 20.07 -2.53 -8.10
C ALA A 98 19.45 -3.28 -9.28
N HIS A 99 20.25 -3.46 -10.33
CA HIS A 99 19.93 -4.27 -11.50
C HIS A 99 19.33 -5.61 -11.06
N GLY A 100 18.17 -5.93 -11.63
CA GLY A 100 17.37 -7.09 -11.27
C GLY A 100 18.15 -8.41 -11.31
N ALA A 101 18.05 -9.18 -10.24
CA ALA A 101 18.23 -10.63 -10.27
C ALA A 101 16.84 -11.27 -10.21
N GLY A 102 16.47 -11.96 -11.28
CA GLY A 102 15.20 -12.65 -11.43
C GLY A 102 14.95 -13.67 -10.32
N ARG A 103 13.68 -13.83 -9.94
CA ARG A 103 13.21 -15.00 -9.18
C ARG A 103 12.57 -15.97 -10.16
N GLY A 104 13.30 -17.03 -10.49
CA GLY A 104 12.75 -18.33 -10.86
C GLY A 104 12.28 -19.12 -9.65
#